data_AF-A0A090S183-F1
#
_entry.id   AF-A0A090S183-F1
#
_cell.length_a   1.000
_cell.length_b   1.000
_cell.length_c   1.000
_cell.angle_alpha   90.00
_cell.angle_beta   90.00
_cell.angle_gamma   90.00
#
_symmetry.space_group_name_H-M   'P 1'
#
loop_
_entity.id
_entity.type
_entity.pdbx_description
1 polymer ?
#
loop_
_entity_poly.entity_id
_entity_poly.type
_entity_poly.pdbx_seq_one_letter_code
_entity_poly.pdbx_strand_id
1 'polypeptide(L)' 'MLLEGIETLLVLAQEKTMGRAGSRLYISQSAVSKRIANLEKRLGKTLIEPEGRQIKLTAEAEALIERVGPSLNELRG' A
#
# COMPACT_ATOMS: atom_id res chain seq x y z
N MET A 1 6.20 -10.77 1.59
CA MET A 1 5.49 -10.77 0.30
C MET A 1 4.04 -10.27 0.36
N LEU A 2 3.08 -10.91 1.07
CA LEU A 2 1.71 -10.32 1.23
C LEU A 2 1.69 -9.21 2.28
N LEU A 3 2.24 -9.50 3.46
CA LEU A 3 2.20 -8.61 4.61
C LEU A 3 2.92 -7.29 4.33
N GLU A 4 4.13 -7.38 3.76
CA GLU A 4 4.87 -6.20 3.29
C GLU A 4 4.09 -5.38 2.25
N GLY A 5 3.30 -6.04 1.39
CA GLY A 5 2.45 -5.34 0.43
C GLY A 5 1.33 -4.58 1.11
N ILE A 6 0.66 -5.20 2.09
CA ILE A 6 -0.42 -4.58 2.86
C ILE A 6 0.12 -3.42 3.69
N GLU A 7 1.27 -3.59 4.35
CA GLU A 7 1.98 -2.52 5.03
C GLU A 7 2.31 -1.37 4.07
N THR A 8 2.81 -1.70 2.87
CA THR A 8 3.12 -0.69 1.85
C THR A 8 1.87 0.09 1.42
N LEU A 9 0.74 -0.60 1.26
CA LEU A 9 -0.54 0.01 0.91
C LEU A 9 -1.04 0.95 2.03
N LEU A 10 -0.94 0.54 3.29
CA LEU A 10 -1.29 1.37 4.46
C LEU A 10 -0.44 2.63 4.56
N VAL A 11 0.87 2.53 4.24
CA VAL A 11 1.74 3.70 4.19
C VAL A 11 1.38 4.60 3.01
N LEU A 12 1.10 4.05 1.82
CA LEU A 12 0.67 4.84 0.67
C LEU A 12 -0.64 5.58 0.90
N ALA A 13 -1.57 5.01 1.66
CA ALA A 13 -2.80 5.67 2.09
C ALA A 13 -2.52 7.00 2.84
N GLN A 14 -1.41 7.06 3.58
CA GLN A 14 -1.01 8.22 4.37
C GLN A 14 -0.12 9.18 3.57
N GLU A 15 0.85 8.64 2.82
CA GLU A 15 1.89 9.43 2.15
C GLU A 15 1.53 9.90 0.73
N LYS A 16 0.54 9.25 0.10
CA LYS A 16 0.01 9.51 -1.26
C LYS A 16 1.03 9.50 -2.40
N THR A 17 2.29 9.14 -2.15
CA THR A 17 3.37 9.09 -3.15
C THR A 17 4.30 7.93 -2.88
N MET A 18 4.78 7.28 -3.95
CA MET A 18 5.73 6.14 -3.83
C MET A 18 7.03 6.56 -3.14
N GLY A 19 7.53 7.76 -3.43
CA GLY A 19 8.77 8.27 -2.86
C GLY A 19 8.69 8.43 -1.35
N ARG A 20 7.66 9.13 -0.85
CA ARG A 20 7.47 9.31 0.60
C ARG A 20 7.17 7.99 1.31
N ALA A 21 6.39 7.11 0.69
CA ALA A 21 6.16 5.76 1.23
C ALA A 21 7.47 4.97 1.34
N GLY A 22 8.35 5.07 0.34
CA GLY A 22 9.68 4.47 0.37
C GLY A 22 10.55 5.02 1.50
N SER A 23 10.58 6.36 1.64
CA SER A 23 11.31 7.01 2.74
C SER A 23 10.82 6.54 4.12
N ARG A 24 9.50 6.42 4.30
CA ARG A 24 8.90 5.97 5.58
C ARG A 24 9.13 4.49 5.87
N LEU A 25 9.26 3.67 4.83
CA LEU A 25 9.53 2.23 4.93
C LEU A 25 11.03 1.89 4.84
N TYR A 26 11.91 2.90 4.71
CA TYR A 26 13.35 2.73 4.51
C TYR A 26 13.70 1.85 3.30
N ILE A 27 12.96 1.99 2.21
CA ILE A 27 13.17 1.26 0.94
C ILE A 27 13.11 2.19 -0.27
N SER A 28 13.60 1.73 -1.43
CA SER A 28 13.53 2.50 -2.67
C SER A 28 12.09 2.62 -3.20
N GLN A 29 11.83 3.66 -3.99
CA GLN A 29 10.56 3.81 -4.73
C GLN A 29 10.24 2.58 -5.60
N SER A 30 11.25 1.99 -6.24
CA SER A 30 11.09 0.79 -7.06
C SER A 30 10.70 -0.43 -6.22
N ALA A 31 11.18 -0.54 -4.98
CA ALA A 31 10.77 -1.58 -4.05
C ALA A 31 9.31 -1.41 -3.61
N VAL A 32 8.87 -0.17 -3.33
CA VAL A 32 7.45 0.16 -3.05
C VAL A 32 6.56 -0.27 -4.21
N SER A 33 6.90 0.16 -5.44
CA SER A 33 6.14 -0.20 -6.64
C SER A 33 6.06 -1.72 -6.83
N LYS A 34 7.18 -2.44 -6.66
CA LYS A 34 7.22 -3.90 -6.77
C LYS A 34 6.36 -4.59 -5.70
N ARG A 35 6.35 -4.08 -4.46
CA ARG A 35 5.52 -4.61 -3.37
C ARG A 35 4.03 -4.44 -3.68
N ILE A 36 3.61 -3.29 -4.18
CA ILE A 36 2.21 -3.04 -4.58
C ILE A 36 1.81 -3.89 -5.79
N ALA A 37 2.61 -3.91 -6.85
CA ALA A 37 2.32 -4.72 -8.03
C ALA A 37 2.18 -6.21 -7.69
N ASN A 38 3.03 -6.72 -6.78
CA ASN A 38 2.92 -8.09 -6.29
C ASN A 38 1.65 -8.30 -5.46
N LEU A 39 1.25 -7.34 -4.62
CA LEU A 39 0.00 -7.44 -3.86
C LEU A 39 -1.21 -7.45 -4.80
N GLU A 40 -1.28 -6.52 -5.74
CA GLU A 40 -2.34 -6.44 -6.76
C GLU A 40 -2.46 -7.74 -7.56
N LYS A 41 -1.32 -8.27 -8.03
CA LYS A 41 -1.27 -9.55 -8.75
C LYS A 41 -1.79 -10.72 -7.90
N ARG A 42 -1.46 -10.76 -6.61
CA ARG A 42 -1.90 -11.83 -5.72
C ARG A 42 -3.38 -11.75 -5.37
N LEU A 43 -3.93 -10.55 -5.31
CA LEU A 43 -5.34 -10.32 -5.01
C LEU A 43 -6.22 -10.30 -6.27
N GLY A 44 -5.62 -10.17 -7.46
CA GLY A 44 -6.35 -10.00 -8.71
C GLY A 44 -7.11 -8.68 -8.78
N LYS A 45 -6.63 -7.65 -8.07
CA LYS A 45 -7.28 -6.34 -7.93
C LYS A 45 -6.28 -5.23 -8.13
N THR A 46 -6.68 -4.18 -8.85
CA THR A 46 -5.98 -2.89 -8.80
C THR A 46 -6.30 -2.23 -7.46
N LEU A 47 -5.28 -1.74 -6.77
CA LEU A 47 -5.38 -1.17 -5.44
C LEU A 47 -5.10 0.34 -5.47
N ILE A 48 -4.29 0.79 -6.41
CA ILE A 48 -3.93 2.20 -6.55
C ILE A 48 -4.12 2.70 -7.97
N GLU A 49 -4.38 4.00 -8.09
CA GLU A 49 -4.49 4.70 -9.37
C GLU A 49 -3.76 6.06 -9.32
N PRO A 50 -3.21 6.51 -10.45
CA PRO A 50 -2.53 7.81 -10.51
C PRO A 50 -3.54 8.96 -10.31
N GLU A 51 -3.18 9.93 -9.46
CA GLU A 51 -3.92 11.17 -9.23
C GLU A 51 -2.96 12.36 -9.40
N GLY A 52 -2.74 12.76 -10.66
CA GLY A 52 -1.76 13.80 -11.00
C GLY A 52 -0.33 13.41 -10.57
N ARG A 53 0.23 14.13 -9.60
CA ARG A 53 1.55 13.84 -9.01
C ARG A 53 1.48 12.91 -7.78
N GLN A 54 0.28 12.50 -7.40
CA GLN A 54 -0.02 11.64 -6.27
C GLN A 54 -0.62 10.33 -6.74
N ILE A 55 -0.96 9.51 -5.76
CA ILE A 55 -1.66 8.25 -5.90
C ILE A 55 -2.91 8.31 -5.05
N LYS A 56 -3.99 7.77 -5.59
CA LYS A 56 -5.24 7.53 -4.89
C LYS A 56 -5.47 6.04 -4.70
N LEU A 57 -6.12 5.68 -3.61
CA LEU A 57 -6.62 4.33 -3.38
C LEU A 57 -7.87 4.08 -4.24
N THR A 58 -7.97 2.87 -4.78
CA THR A 58 -9.23 2.38 -5.35
C THR A 58 -10.19 1.98 -4.23
N ALA A 59 -11.48 1.85 -4.55
CA ALA A 59 -12.48 1.32 -3.61
C ALA A 59 -12.09 -0.06 -3.05
N GLU A 60 -11.43 -0.90 -3.86
CA GLU A 60 -10.96 -2.21 -3.44
C GLU A 60 -9.85 -2.16 -2.40
N ALA A 61 -8.97 -1.15 -2.49
CA ALA A 61 -7.94 -0.93 -1.51
C ALA A 61 -8.49 -0.35 -0.21
N GLU A 62 -9.45 0.57 -0.30
CA GLU A 62 -10.15 1.11 0.88
C GLU A 62 -10.83 -0.01 1.67
N ALA A 63 -11.62 -0.85 1.00
CA ALA A 63 -12.27 -2.01 1.62
C ALA A 63 -11.28 -3.02 2.22
N LEU A 64 -10.13 -3.22 1.57
CA LEU A 64 -9.06 -4.08 2.11
C LEU A 64 -8.48 -3.50 3.40
N ILE A 65 -8.20 -2.20 3.43
CA ILE A 65 -7.64 -1.49 4.59
C ILE A 65 -8.62 -1.51 5.75
N GLU A 66 -9.90 -1.26 5.51
CA GLU A 66 -10.92 -1.29 6.57
C GLU A 66 -11.00 -2.67 7.24
N ARG A 67 -10.91 -3.74 6.44
CA ARG A 67 -11.00 -5.11 6.95
C ARG A 67 -9.73 -5.58 7.68
N VAL A 68 -8.55 -5.18 7.21
CA VAL A 68 -7.26 -5.75 7.68
C VAL A 68 -6.49 -4.79 8.59
N GLY A 69 -6.69 -3.48 8.43
CA GLY A 69 -6.00 -2.44 9.19
C GLY A 69 -6.08 -2.60 10.71
N PRO A 70 -7.27 -2.85 11.31
CA PRO A 70 -7.40 -3.05 12.75
C PRO A 70 -6.52 -4.20 13.27
N SER A 71 -6.61 -5.38 12.66
CA SER A 71 -5.82 -6.56 13.06
C SER A 71 -4.31 -6.34 12.88
N LEU A 72 -3.91 -5.58 11.86
CA LEU A 72 -2.49 -5.29 11.63
C LEU A 72 -1.94 -4.29 12.67
N ASN A 73 -2.77 -3.38 13.15
CA ASN A 73 -2.41 -2.43 14.21
C ASN A 73 -2.29 -3.15 15.57
N GLU A 74 -3.16 -4.11 15.87
CA GLU A 74 -3.07 -4.93 17.08
C GLU A 74 -1.73 -5.69 17.15
N LEU A 75 -1.26 -6.22 16.03
CA LEU A 75 0.03 -6.93 15.95
C LEU A 75 1.26 -6.02 16.08
N ARG A 76 1.08 -4.71 15.91
CA ARG A 76 2.14 -3.70 16.05
C ARG A 76 2.20 -3.10 17.46
N GLY A 77 1.22 -3.42 18.31
CA GLY A 77 1.14 -3.02 19.72
C GLY A 77 2.03 -3.86 20.62
#